data_AF-A0A2V9CM65-F1
#
_entry.id   AF-A0A2V9CM65-F1
#
_cell.length_a   1.000
_cell.length_b   1.000
_cell.length_c   1.000
_cell.angle_alpha   90.00
_cell.angle_beta   90.00
_cell.angle_gamma   90.00
#
_symmetry.space_group_name_H-M   'P 1'
#
loop_
_entity.id
_entity.type
_entity.pdbx_description
1 polymer ?
#
loop_
_entity_poly.entity_id
_entity_poly.type
_entity_poly.pdbx_seq_one_letter_code
_entity_poly.pdbx_strand_id
1 'polypeptide(L)' 'MDVNKQNVVIELKVGPADREVIAQILSYMGFQAETGNPARGIIIARDFTSRAIAASKPVASLELRECGFTFSFKKV' A
#
# COMPACT_ATOMS: atom_id res chain seq x y z
N MET A 1 -12.14 6.92 -2.87
CA MET A 1 -12.37 7.35 -1.47
C MET A 1 -12.86 6.17 -0.65
N ASP A 2 -12.60 6.16 0.65
CA ASP A 2 -13.18 5.17 1.56
C ASP A 2 -14.59 5.56 2.03
N VAL A 3 -15.17 4.78 2.94
CA VAL A 3 -16.52 4.99 3.50
C VAL A 3 -16.67 6.33 4.22
N ASN A 4 -15.57 6.93 4.67
CA ASN A 4 -15.53 8.24 5.33
C ASN A 4 -15.24 9.37 4.33
N LYS A 5 -15.30 9.09 3.02
CA LYS A 5 -14.96 10.03 1.93
C LYS A 5 -13.52 10.52 1.96
N GLN A 6 -12.59 9.79 2.59
CA GLN A 6 -11.17 10.13 2.55
C GLN A 6 -10.50 9.54 1.32
N ASN A 7 -9.58 10.28 0.70
CA ASN A 7 -8.80 9.79 -0.43
C ASN A 7 -7.84 8.68 0.00
N VAL A 8 -7.70 7.66 -0.84
CA VAL A 8 -6.84 6.51 -0.58
C VAL A 8 -6.02 6.24 -1.85
N VAL A 9 -4.71 6.19 -1.71
CA VAL A 9 -3.80 5.69 -2.75
C VAL A 9 -3.48 4.24 -2.43
N ILE A 10 -3.58 3.36 -3.43
CA ILE A 10 -3.29 1.94 -3.28
C ILE A 10 -2.14 1.58 -4.22
N GLU A 11 -1.04 1.05 -3.66
CA GLU A 11 0.07 0.50 -4.41
C GLU A 11 0.03 -1.03 -4.29
N LEU A 12 -0.15 -1.74 -5.42
CA LEU A 12 -0.28 -3.19 -5.45
C LEU A 12 1.00 -3.84 -6.00
N LYS A 13 1.56 -4.80 -5.27
CA LYS A 13 2.67 -5.64 -5.71
C LYS A 13 2.26 -7.11 -5.77
N VAL A 14 2.64 -7.76 -6.88
CA VAL A 14 2.43 -9.20 -7.09
C VAL A 14 3.41 -10.05 -6.26
N GLY A 15 4.60 -9.51 -6.00
CA GLY A 15 5.66 -10.19 -5.25
C GLY A 15 5.99 -9.50 -3.92
N PRO A 16 7.12 -9.91 -3.31
CA PRO A 16 7.72 -9.22 -2.18
C PRO A 16 7.85 -7.72 -2.39
N ALA A 17 7.45 -6.96 -1.38
CA ALA A 17 7.58 -5.51 -1.35
C ALA A 17 8.79 -5.09 -0.50
N ASP A 18 9.79 -4.48 -1.12
CA ASP A 18 10.94 -3.85 -0.45
C ASP A 18 10.78 -2.32 -0.43
N ARG A 19 11.71 -1.60 0.22
CA ARG A 19 11.67 -0.15 0.50
C ARG A 19 11.30 0.75 -0.70
N GLU A 20 11.58 0.34 -1.93
CA GLU A 20 11.29 1.11 -3.14
C GLU A 20 9.79 1.40 -3.29
N VAL A 21 8.93 0.50 -2.81
CA VAL A 21 7.47 0.67 -2.83
C VAL A 21 7.01 1.82 -1.93
N ILE A 22 7.75 2.11 -0.86
CA ILE A 22 7.47 3.21 0.06
C ILE A 22 7.67 4.53 -0.69
N ALA A 23 8.78 4.66 -1.43
CA ALA A 23 9.04 5.85 -2.24
C ALA A 23 7.97 6.04 -3.33
N GLN A 24 7.54 4.96 -3.98
CA GLN A 24 6.50 5.01 -5.00
C GLN A 24 5.18 5.57 -4.45
N ILE A 25 4.64 4.98 -3.38
CA ILE A 25 3.36 5.45 -2.84
C ILE A 25 3.45 6.85 -2.23
N LEU A 26 4.57 7.19 -1.59
CA LEU A 26 4.79 8.53 -1.06
C LEU A 26 4.82 9.60 -2.16
N SER A 27 5.35 9.27 -3.35
CA SER A 27 5.32 10.20 -4.49
C SER A 27 3.89 10.56 -4.91
N TYR A 28 2.99 9.56 -4.95
CA TYR A 28 1.58 9.77 -5.28
C TYR A 28 0.84 10.51 -4.16
N MET A 29 1.08 10.13 -2.90
CA MET A 29 0.48 10.83 -1.75
C MET A 29 0.92 12.30 -1.68
N GLY A 30 2.20 12.59 -1.95
CA GLY A 30 2.74 13.94 -2.01
C GLY A 30 2.08 14.77 -3.11
N PHE A 31 2.00 14.23 -4.33
CA PHE A 31 1.32 14.89 -5.44
C PHE A 31 -0.16 15.18 -5.14
N GLN A 32 -0.87 14.23 -4.53
CA GLN A 32 -2.26 14.43 -4.11
C GLN A 32 -2.39 15.50 -3.01
N ALA A 33 -1.44 15.57 -2.08
CA ALA A 33 -1.43 16.62 -1.06
C ALA A 33 -1.20 18.02 -1.66
N GLU A 34 -0.31 18.15 -2.65
CA GLU A 34 -0.06 19.42 -3.37
C GLU A 34 -1.29 19.91 -4.13
N THR A 35 -2.14 19.00 -4.60
CA THR A 35 -3.41 19.34 -5.28
C THR A 35 -4.58 19.59 -4.31
N GLY A 36 -4.32 19.69 -3.00
CA GLY A 36 -5.34 19.93 -1.97
C GLY A 36 -6.18 18.71 -1.62
N ASN A 37 -5.74 17.50 -2.02
CA ASN A 37 -6.47 16.25 -1.89
C ASN A 37 -5.68 15.21 -1.09
N PRO A 38 -5.25 15.50 0.17
CA PRO A 38 -4.41 14.59 0.94
C PRO A 38 -5.05 13.21 1.04
N ALA A 39 -4.22 12.17 0.91
CA ALA A 39 -4.65 10.79 0.89
C ALA A 39 -3.85 9.96 1.88
N ARG A 40 -4.48 8.93 2.43
CA ARG A 40 -3.78 7.84 3.11
C ARG A 40 -3.29 6.81 2.10
N GLY A 41 -2.16 6.17 2.40
CA GLY A 41 -1.57 5.14 1.56
C GLY A 41 -1.89 3.74 2.08
N ILE A 42 -2.14 2.81 1.16
CA ILE A 42 -2.16 1.38 1.45
C ILE A 42 -1.24 0.69 0.44
N ILE A 43 -0.25 -0.04 0.92
CA ILE A 43 0.52 -0.96 0.08
C ILE A 43 -0.03 -2.36 0.29
N ILE A 44 -0.36 -3.05 -0.79
CA ILE A 44 -0.83 -4.43 -0.79
C ILE A 44 0.23 -5.27 -1.48
N ALA A 45 0.77 -6.27 -0.80
CA ALA A 45 1.80 -7.16 -1.34
C ALA A 45 1.66 -8.58 -0.80
N ARG A 46 2.37 -9.55 -1.38
CA ARG A 46 2.38 -10.93 -0.86
C ARG A 46 3.15 -11.05 0.47
N ASP A 47 4.26 -10.32 0.57
CA ASP A 47 5.11 -10.23 1.76
C ASP A 47 5.86 -8.89 1.75
N PHE A 48 6.42 -8.52 2.90
CA PHE A 48 7.23 -7.30 3.07
C PHE A 48 8.59 -7.61 3.67
N THR A 49 9.63 -6.95 3.16
CA THR A 49 10.95 -7.03 3.79
C THR A 49 10.96 -6.30 5.14
N SER A 50 11.88 -6.68 6.03
CA SER A 50 12.08 -5.94 7.29
C SER A 50 12.42 -4.46 7.07
N ARG A 51 13.07 -4.13 5.94
CA ARG A 51 13.35 -2.74 5.53
C ARG A 51 12.09 -2.00 5.11
N ALA A 52 11.20 -2.63 4.34
CA ALA A 52 9.92 -2.02 3.97
C ALA A 52 9.07 -1.72 5.22
N ILE A 53 9.01 -2.68 6.16
CA ILE A 53 8.31 -2.50 7.45
C ILE A 53 8.97 -1.39 8.28
N ALA A 54 10.29 -1.32 8.34
CA ALA A 54 10.98 -0.26 9.08
C ALA A 54 10.73 1.12 8.44
N ALA A 55 10.75 1.20 7.12
CA ALA A 55 10.57 2.45 6.36
C ALA A 55 9.13 2.97 6.39
N SER A 56 8.12 2.12 6.62
CA SER A 56 6.73 2.57 6.74
C SER A 56 6.41 3.21 8.10
N LYS A 57 7.09 2.79 9.18
CA LYS A 57 6.79 3.22 10.56
C LYS A 57 6.74 4.74 10.79
N PRO A 58 7.63 5.57 10.22
CA PRO A 58 7.58 7.02 10.42
C PRO A 58 6.36 7.70 9.75
N VAL A 59 5.67 7.01 8.84
CA VAL A 59 4.56 7.57 8.06
C VAL A 59 3.23 7.05 8.59
N ALA A 60 2.64 7.77 9.55
CA ALA A 60 1.41 7.33 10.23
C ALA A 60 0.20 7.13 9.29
N SER A 61 0.18 7.79 8.14
CA SER A 61 -0.89 7.67 7.13
C SER A 61 -0.67 6.55 6.11
N LEU A 62 0.35 5.70 6.31
CA LEU A 62 0.70 4.59 5.42
C LEU A 62 0.47 3.23 6.10
N GLU A 63 -0.31 2.36 5.45
CA GLU A 63 -0.61 1.01 5.91
C GLU A 63 0.02 -0.05 4.99
N LEU A 64 0.54 -1.13 5.56
CA LEU A 64 0.99 -2.31 4.82
C LEU A 64 -0.03 -3.44 5.02
N ARG A 65 -0.49 -4.06 3.94
CA ARG A 65 -1.40 -5.20 3.96
C ARG A 65 -0.84 -6.37 3.17
N GLU A 66 -0.69 -7.50 3.83
CA GLU A 66 -0.38 -8.75 3.14
C GLU A 66 -1.65 -9.31 2.49
N CYS A 67 -1.54 -9.70 1.22
CA CYS A 67 -2.59 -10.35 0.47
C CYS A 67 -2.20 -11.80 0.18
N GLY A 68 -2.95 -12.73 0.76
CA GLY A 68 -2.85 -14.16 0.49
C GLY A 68 -4.02 -14.64 -0.35
N PHE A 69 -3.76 -15.58 -1.26
CA PHE A 69 -4.80 -16.26 -2.05
C PHE A 69 -4.88 -17.72 -1.61
N THR A 70 -6.08 -18.19 -1.30
CA THR A 70 -6.36 -19.62 -1.13
C THR A 70 -7.15 -20.09 -2.34
N PHE A 71 -6.56 -20.98 -3.14
CA PHE A 71 -7.24 -21.59 -4.27
C PHE A 71 -7.79 -22.96 -3.87
N SER A 72 -9.03 -23.22 -4.25
CA SER A 72 -9.65 -24.55 -4.15
C SER A 72 -10.19 -24.91 -5.53
N PHE A 73 -9.92 -26.15 -5.96
CA PHE A 73 -10.30 -26.63 -7.29
C PHE A 73 -11.22 -27.84 -7.14
N LYS A 74 -12.27 -27.88 -7.95
CA LYS A 74 -13.11 -29.07 -8.12
C LYS A 74 -13.07 -29.47 -9.59
N LYS A 75 -12.92 -30.77 -9.84
CA LYS A 75 -13.01 -31.34 -11.18
C LYS A 75 -14.44 -31.14 -11.73
N VAL A 76 -14.53 -30.69 -12.97
CA VAL A 76 -15.77 -30.67 -13.77
C VAL A 76 -15.83 -31.92 -14.63
#